data_AF-A0A8H8DIV1-F1
#
_entry.id   AF-A0A8H8DIV1-F1
#
_cell.length_a   1.000
_cell.length_b   1.000
_cell.length_c   1.000
_cell.angle_alpha   90.00
_cell.angle_beta   90.00
_cell.angle_gamma   90.00
#
_symmetry.space_group_name_H-M   'P 1'
#
loop_
_entity.id
_entity.type
_entity.pdbx_description
1 polymer ?
#
loop_
_entity_poly.entity_id
_entity_poly.type
_entity_poly.pdbx_seq_one_letter_code
_entity_poly.pdbx_strand_id
1 'polypeptide(L)'
;TKWKVYPTYDFACPAVDSWEGVTHALRTNEYRDRNPQYQWFLDNLGLRQVHIWDYARMNFKYTLLSKRKLQWFVDQGIVSGWDDPRFPTVRGICRRGMTVAALKDYIVAQGPSTNAVNLEWDKLWALNRKAIDPIAPRHIRVLKDSCVKVNIIGGPAQFETKLVPRHKKVPAMGTKTTVYASYIYLDDADAADLFLGEEVTLMDWGNAVVASASPNLEMRLNLEGDFKATKKKIHWLAAHPASAAVECEVREYDYLITKEKLEEGDDVVNFITPVSEFRNAVLADANVKELKKGDIIQFERFGFHIVDVPFSDAQPSVVFIRVPDGHAASTVSKAAEDAEKSKGGKRKQEDKENKGRKTEKSAPKDNNKERAGKKKDWDKYAGKA
;
A
#
# COMPACT_ATOMS: atom_id res chain seq x y z
N THR A 1 -4.14 -35.96 27.59
CA THR A 1 -5.09 -35.46 28.62
C THR A 1 -4.50 -35.47 30.03
N LYS A 2 -3.17 -35.25 30.19
CA LYS A 2 -2.44 -35.36 31.47
C LYS A 2 -2.91 -34.36 32.54
N TRP A 3 -3.25 -33.14 32.13
CA TRP A 3 -3.66 -32.06 33.04
C TRP A 3 -5.17 -31.82 32.97
N LYS A 4 -5.79 -31.65 34.14
CA LYS A 4 -7.23 -31.41 34.33
C LYS A 4 -7.57 -30.01 34.83
N VAL A 5 -6.57 -29.30 35.32
CA VAL A 5 -6.66 -27.92 35.83
C VAL A 5 -5.50 -27.13 35.24
N TYR A 6 -5.74 -25.88 34.87
CA TYR A 6 -4.75 -24.99 34.28
C TYR A 6 -4.67 -23.70 35.10
N PRO A 7 -3.47 -23.17 35.32
CA PRO A 7 -3.32 -21.89 36.00
C PRO A 7 -3.85 -20.75 35.13
N THR A 8 -4.33 -19.70 35.77
CA THR A 8 -4.64 -18.44 35.08
C THR A 8 -3.37 -17.67 34.74
N TYR A 9 -3.47 -16.72 33.81
CA TYR A 9 -2.37 -15.83 33.44
C TYR A 9 -1.76 -15.13 34.67
N ASP A 10 -2.61 -14.56 35.53
CA ASP A 10 -2.17 -13.77 36.68
C ASP A 10 -1.39 -14.60 37.72
N PHE A 11 -1.66 -15.90 37.84
CA PHE A 11 -0.93 -16.80 38.73
C PHE A 11 0.33 -17.38 38.06
N ALA A 12 0.24 -17.77 36.78
CA ALA A 12 1.33 -18.43 36.08
C ALA A 12 2.50 -17.49 35.79
N CYS A 13 2.23 -16.28 35.28
CA CYS A 13 3.27 -15.38 34.79
C CYS A 13 4.31 -15.00 35.85
N PRO A 14 3.95 -14.57 37.08
CA PRO A 14 4.95 -14.26 38.10
C PRO A 14 5.85 -15.46 38.45
N ALA A 15 5.26 -16.66 38.55
CA ALA A 15 6.01 -17.86 38.86
C ALA A 15 7.00 -18.23 37.76
N VAL A 16 6.54 -18.22 36.49
CA VAL A 16 7.38 -18.51 35.32
C VAL A 16 8.52 -17.50 35.17
N ASP A 17 8.22 -16.20 35.20
CA ASP A 17 9.24 -15.16 35.08
C ASP A 17 10.31 -15.26 36.17
N SER A 18 9.87 -15.55 37.41
CA SER A 18 10.77 -15.73 38.54
C SER A 18 11.73 -16.91 38.32
N TRP A 19 11.18 -18.09 37.98
CA TRP A 19 11.92 -19.33 37.76
C TRP A 19 12.84 -19.28 36.54
N GLU A 20 12.44 -18.59 35.47
CA GLU A 20 13.27 -18.42 34.27
C GLU A 20 14.38 -17.37 34.44
N GLY A 21 14.43 -16.66 35.57
CA GLY A 21 15.49 -15.68 35.83
C GLY A 21 15.25 -14.30 35.20
N VAL A 22 14.01 -14.00 34.75
CA VAL A 22 13.64 -12.68 34.20
C VAL A 22 13.92 -11.56 35.21
N THR A 23 14.74 -10.58 34.86
CA THR A 23 15.00 -9.43 35.75
C THR A 23 13.97 -8.32 35.57
N HIS A 24 13.57 -8.07 34.32
CA HIS A 24 12.63 -7.03 33.93
C HIS A 24 11.56 -7.61 33.00
N ALA A 25 10.32 -7.70 33.50
CA ALA A 25 9.17 -8.07 32.71
C ALA A 25 8.62 -6.82 32.02
N LEU A 26 8.76 -6.74 30.70
CA LEU A 26 8.25 -5.63 29.90
C LEU A 26 6.81 -5.92 29.49
N ARG A 27 5.86 -5.06 29.86
CA ARG A 27 4.43 -5.30 29.62
C ARG A 27 3.70 -4.06 29.11
N THR A 28 2.58 -4.26 28.45
CA THR A 28 1.75 -3.14 27.99
C THR A 28 0.99 -2.50 29.16
N ASN A 29 0.80 -1.17 29.13
CA ASN A 29 0.11 -0.39 30.16
C ASN A 29 -1.30 -0.90 30.51
N GLU A 30 -1.96 -1.64 29.61
CA GLU A 30 -3.31 -2.18 29.82
C GLU A 30 -3.41 -3.12 31.02
N TYR A 31 -2.28 -3.69 31.44
CA TYR A 31 -2.25 -4.59 32.57
C TYR A 31 -1.78 -3.93 33.86
N ARG A 32 -1.45 -2.62 33.84
CA ARG A 32 -0.80 -1.92 34.97
C ARG A 32 -1.50 -2.13 36.31
N ASP A 33 -2.83 -2.16 36.34
CA ASP A 33 -3.62 -2.39 37.55
C ASP A 33 -3.39 -3.77 38.18
N ARG A 34 -2.83 -4.72 37.42
CA ARG A 34 -2.42 -6.07 37.86
C ARG A 34 -1.00 -6.13 38.41
N ASN A 35 -0.20 -5.05 38.29
CA ASN A 35 1.17 -5.01 38.85
C ASN A 35 1.19 -5.38 40.35
N PRO A 36 0.29 -4.85 41.21
CA PRO A 36 0.28 -5.20 42.63
C PRO A 36 -0.02 -6.69 42.87
N GLN A 37 -0.91 -7.29 42.06
CA GLN A 37 -1.22 -8.72 42.16
C GLN A 37 -0.04 -9.60 41.76
N TYR A 38 0.68 -9.22 40.70
CA TYR A 38 1.89 -9.93 40.27
C TYR A 38 2.93 -9.96 41.39
N GLN A 39 3.18 -8.79 42.00
CA GLN A 39 4.12 -8.65 43.12
C GLN A 39 3.69 -9.47 44.35
N TRP A 40 2.39 -9.44 44.68
CA TRP A 40 1.82 -10.23 45.76
C TRP A 40 2.10 -11.73 45.60
N PHE A 41 2.00 -12.28 44.38
CA PHE A 41 2.33 -13.69 44.14
C PHE A 41 3.80 -14.00 44.39
N LEU A 42 4.71 -13.13 43.96
CA LEU A 42 6.14 -13.33 44.21
C LEU A 42 6.45 -13.37 45.71
N ASP A 43 5.90 -12.42 46.47
CA ASP A 43 6.14 -12.30 47.90
C ASP A 43 5.57 -13.50 48.68
N ASN A 44 4.33 -13.89 48.39
CA ASN A 44 3.66 -14.97 49.13
C ASN A 44 4.20 -16.36 48.79
N LEU A 45 4.74 -16.55 47.59
CA LEU A 45 5.37 -17.81 47.18
C LEU A 45 6.87 -17.86 47.52
N GLY A 46 7.43 -16.78 48.11
CA GLY A 46 8.86 -16.70 48.43
C GLY A 46 9.77 -16.77 47.20
N LEU A 47 9.30 -16.22 46.08
CA LEU A 47 9.97 -16.30 44.79
C LEU A 47 10.94 -15.13 44.59
N ARG A 48 11.87 -15.30 43.63
CA ARG A 48 12.77 -14.23 43.21
C ARG A 48 11.97 -13.07 42.63
N GLN A 49 12.35 -11.86 43.01
CA GLN A 49 11.72 -10.63 42.58
C GLN A 49 11.96 -10.32 41.10
N VAL A 50 10.92 -9.81 40.43
CA VAL A 50 10.94 -9.41 39.03
C VAL A 50 10.34 -8.01 38.90
N HIS A 51 11.05 -7.10 38.23
CA HIS A 51 10.58 -5.73 38.06
C HIS A 51 9.70 -5.61 36.82
N ILE A 52 8.50 -5.04 36.95
CA ILE A 52 7.62 -4.80 35.80
C ILE A 52 7.84 -3.39 35.28
N TRP A 53 8.13 -3.28 33.98
CA TRP A 53 8.24 -2.00 33.28
C TRP A 53 7.15 -1.93 32.21
N ASP A 54 6.23 -0.98 32.39
CA ASP A 54 5.11 -0.82 31.48
C ASP A 54 5.45 0.10 30.30
N TYR A 55 4.92 -0.22 29.13
CA TYR A 55 4.96 0.63 27.93
C TYR A 55 3.59 0.69 27.24
N ALA A 56 3.32 1.76 26.51
CA ALA A 56 2.12 1.88 25.71
C ALA A 56 2.21 1.01 24.45
N ARG A 57 1.08 0.42 24.07
CA ARG A 57 0.98 -0.27 22.77
C ARG A 57 1.11 0.73 21.64
N MET A 58 1.78 0.28 20.59
CA MET A 58 1.79 0.98 19.31
C MET A 58 0.44 0.78 18.61
N ASN A 59 -0.20 1.88 18.24
CA ASN A 59 -1.42 1.87 17.43
C ASN A 59 -1.17 2.69 16.17
N PHE A 60 -1.83 2.34 15.07
CA PHE A 60 -1.79 3.10 13.83
C PHE A 60 -3.18 3.62 13.48
N LYS A 61 -3.23 4.78 12.83
CA LYS A 61 -4.48 5.27 12.27
C LYS A 61 -5.02 4.35 11.18
N TYR A 62 -6.33 4.32 11.04
CA TYR A 62 -7.09 3.51 10.09
C TYR A 62 -6.78 2.00 10.17
N THR A 63 -6.32 1.54 11.35
CA THR A 63 -5.79 0.19 11.53
C THR A 63 -6.48 -0.53 12.69
N LEU A 64 -6.77 -1.81 12.48
CA LEU A 64 -7.37 -2.68 13.49
C LEU A 64 -6.35 -3.69 14.00
N LEU A 65 -6.07 -3.68 15.30
CA LEU A 65 -5.13 -4.62 15.92
C LEU A 65 -5.82 -5.76 16.70
N SER A 66 -7.12 -5.63 16.98
CA SER A 66 -7.86 -6.66 17.71
C SER A 66 -7.97 -7.95 16.89
N LYS A 67 -7.44 -9.06 17.42
CA LYS A 67 -7.51 -10.38 16.78
C LYS A 67 -8.94 -10.80 16.42
N ARG A 68 -9.91 -10.52 17.29
CA ARG A 68 -11.33 -10.80 17.04
C ARG A 68 -11.86 -10.03 15.84
N LYS A 69 -11.55 -8.73 15.76
CA LYS A 69 -11.96 -7.89 14.63
C LYS A 69 -11.28 -8.33 13.33
N LEU A 70 -9.98 -8.65 13.37
CA LEU A 70 -9.25 -9.16 12.21
C LEU A 70 -9.78 -10.52 11.73
N GLN A 71 -10.07 -11.45 12.64
CA GLN A 71 -10.68 -12.72 12.30
C GLN A 71 -12.04 -12.53 11.60
N TRP A 72 -12.85 -11.56 12.05
CA TRP A 72 -14.11 -11.24 11.40
C TRP A 72 -13.92 -10.83 9.93
N PHE A 73 -12.91 -10.01 9.59
CA PHE A 73 -12.61 -9.68 8.18
C PHE A 73 -12.25 -10.92 7.34
N VAL A 74 -11.54 -11.88 7.94
CA VAL A 74 -11.21 -13.16 7.29
C VAL A 74 -12.48 -14.00 7.09
N ASP A 75 -13.31 -14.13 8.14
CA ASP A 75 -14.54 -14.94 8.10
C ASP A 75 -15.58 -14.38 7.12
N GLN A 76 -15.63 -13.06 6.93
CA GLN A 76 -16.50 -12.41 5.94
C GLN A 76 -15.94 -12.44 4.51
N GLY A 77 -14.71 -12.93 4.30
CA GLY A 77 -14.07 -12.94 2.99
C GLY A 77 -13.74 -11.55 2.43
N ILE A 78 -13.70 -10.52 3.28
CA ILE A 78 -13.33 -9.14 2.88
C ILE A 78 -11.83 -9.08 2.56
N VAL A 79 -11.06 -9.93 3.22
CA VAL A 79 -9.63 -10.14 2.96
C VAL A 79 -9.34 -11.58 2.57
N SER A 80 -8.20 -11.78 1.92
CA SER A 80 -7.75 -13.10 1.47
C SER A 80 -7.28 -14.01 2.62
N GLY A 81 -6.87 -13.46 3.77
CA GLY A 81 -6.39 -14.22 4.92
C GLY A 81 -5.52 -13.39 5.86
N TRP A 82 -4.81 -14.08 6.77
CA TRP A 82 -3.95 -13.44 7.78
C TRP A 82 -2.69 -12.77 7.22
N ASP A 83 -2.31 -13.10 5.98
CA ASP A 83 -1.21 -12.48 5.24
C ASP A 83 -1.70 -11.54 4.12
N ASP A 84 -2.96 -11.11 4.18
CA ASP A 84 -3.47 -10.10 3.25
C ASP A 84 -2.64 -8.80 3.38
N PRO A 85 -2.22 -8.17 2.27
CA PRO A 85 -1.40 -6.94 2.30
C PRO A 85 -2.03 -5.76 3.05
N ARG A 86 -3.36 -5.76 3.22
CA ARG A 86 -4.09 -4.73 3.98
C ARG A 86 -4.05 -4.97 5.48
N PHE A 87 -3.66 -6.17 5.94
CA PHE A 87 -3.60 -6.49 7.36
C PHE A 87 -2.33 -5.90 8.00
N PRO A 88 -2.44 -5.40 9.25
CA PRO A 88 -1.29 -4.92 10.01
C PRO A 88 -0.47 -6.04 10.65
N THR A 89 -0.66 -7.29 10.19
CA THR A 89 0.16 -8.41 10.63
C THR A 89 1.55 -8.28 10.01
N VAL A 90 2.58 -8.79 10.67
CA VAL A 90 3.94 -8.80 10.11
C VAL A 90 3.95 -9.47 8.73
N ARG A 91 3.20 -10.58 8.56
CA ARG A 91 3.06 -11.25 7.25
C ARG A 91 2.39 -10.37 6.20
N GLY A 92 1.29 -9.69 6.55
CA GLY A 92 0.55 -8.81 5.64
C GLY A 92 1.41 -7.65 5.16
N ILE A 93 2.01 -6.90 6.08
CA ILE A 93 2.87 -5.76 5.72
C ILE A 93 4.12 -6.20 4.95
N CYS A 94 4.73 -7.35 5.28
CA CYS A 94 5.86 -7.88 4.52
C CYS A 94 5.46 -8.33 3.12
N ARG A 95 4.29 -8.96 2.96
CA ARG A 95 3.74 -9.27 1.63
C ARG A 95 3.43 -8.00 0.82
N ARG A 96 3.07 -6.90 1.49
CA ARG A 96 2.93 -5.56 0.87
C ARG A 96 4.27 -4.91 0.50
N GLY A 97 5.40 -5.49 0.88
CA GLY A 97 6.75 -4.99 0.56
C GLY A 97 7.50 -4.33 1.71
N MET A 98 7.03 -4.47 2.95
CA MET A 98 7.79 -4.06 4.14
C MET A 98 8.99 -4.99 4.35
N THR A 99 10.17 -4.42 4.49
CA THR A 99 11.37 -5.16 4.88
C THR A 99 11.44 -5.32 6.41
N VAL A 100 11.91 -6.47 6.87
CA VAL A 100 12.11 -6.73 8.31
C VAL A 100 13.14 -5.77 8.90
N ALA A 101 14.17 -5.39 8.12
CA ALA A 101 15.17 -4.42 8.53
C ALA A 101 14.54 -3.05 8.81
N ALA A 102 13.78 -2.49 7.86
CA ALA A 102 13.13 -1.20 8.06
C ALA A 102 12.11 -1.22 9.20
N LEU A 103 11.40 -2.34 9.40
CA LEU A 103 10.49 -2.50 10.53
C LEU A 103 11.25 -2.45 11.87
N LYS A 104 12.38 -3.16 11.99
CA LYS A 104 13.23 -3.11 13.20
C LYS A 104 13.77 -1.70 13.44
N ASP A 105 14.29 -1.05 12.40
CA ASP A 105 14.82 0.30 12.48
C ASP A 105 13.74 1.29 12.94
N TYR A 106 12.51 1.13 12.45
CA TYR A 106 11.38 1.95 12.91
C TYR A 106 11.05 1.73 14.38
N ILE A 107 11.01 0.48 14.85
CA ILE A 107 10.73 0.17 16.26
C ILE A 107 11.82 0.76 17.17
N VAL A 108 13.09 0.64 16.78
CA VAL A 108 14.22 1.23 17.51
C VAL A 108 14.14 2.76 17.52
N ALA A 109 13.85 3.38 16.37
CA ALA A 109 13.74 4.83 16.26
C ALA A 109 12.54 5.41 17.03
N GLN A 110 11.41 4.69 17.06
CA GLN A 110 10.22 5.11 17.79
C GLN A 110 10.43 5.03 19.30
N GLY A 111 11.12 3.98 19.77
CA GLY A 111 11.41 3.73 21.18
C GLY A 111 10.17 3.40 22.02
N PRO A 112 10.38 2.85 23.23
CA PRO A 112 9.29 2.63 24.18
C PRO A 112 8.83 3.96 24.78
N SER A 113 7.52 4.13 24.90
CA SER A 113 6.90 5.28 25.58
C SER A 113 5.73 4.77 26.42
N THR A 114 5.42 5.44 27.53
CA THR A 114 4.23 5.16 28.32
C THR A 114 2.99 5.88 27.78
N ASN A 115 3.14 6.77 26.79
CA ASN A 115 2.02 7.49 26.19
C ASN A 115 1.39 6.69 25.05
N ALA A 116 0.07 6.51 25.11
CA ALA A 116 -0.68 5.90 24.01
C ALA A 116 -0.85 6.92 22.86
N VAL A 117 -0.25 6.61 21.72
CA VAL A 117 -0.31 7.45 20.52
C VAL A 117 -0.79 6.60 19.34
N ASN A 118 -1.61 7.20 18.46
CA ASN A 118 -1.93 6.62 17.16
C ASN A 118 -0.96 7.19 16.13
N LEU A 119 -0.09 6.34 15.62
CA LEU A 119 0.94 6.68 14.65
C LEU A 119 0.35 6.68 13.24
N GLU A 120 0.95 7.48 12.37
CA GLU A 120 0.71 7.45 10.93
C GLU A 120 1.63 6.42 10.28
N TRP A 121 1.21 5.89 9.13
CA TRP A 121 1.99 4.91 8.37
C TRP A 121 3.13 5.53 7.53
N ASP A 122 3.06 6.84 7.28
CA ASP A 122 3.94 7.61 6.41
C ASP A 122 5.43 7.41 6.74
N LYS A 123 5.81 7.59 8.01
CA LYS A 123 7.20 7.49 8.47
C LYS A 123 7.75 6.08 8.34
N LEU A 124 6.94 5.07 8.66
CA LEU A 124 7.33 3.66 8.54
C LEU A 124 7.58 3.31 7.06
N TRP A 125 6.69 3.72 6.16
CA TRP A 125 6.88 3.49 4.72
C TRP A 125 8.02 4.32 4.13
N ALA A 126 8.26 5.53 4.62
CA ALA A 126 9.39 6.36 4.20
C ALA A 126 10.74 5.74 4.59
N LEU A 127 10.84 5.12 5.77
CA LEU A 127 12.01 4.32 6.16
C LEU A 127 12.16 3.09 5.28
N ASN A 128 11.07 2.36 5.01
CA ASN A 128 11.12 1.22 4.12
C ASN A 128 11.56 1.60 2.70
N ARG A 129 11.08 2.73 2.18
CA ARG A 129 11.51 3.28 0.89
C ARG A 129 13.03 3.47 0.83
N LYS A 130 13.65 4.01 1.87
CA LYS A 130 15.12 4.16 1.94
C LYS A 130 15.85 2.82 1.93
N ALA A 131 15.28 1.80 2.56
CA ALA A 131 15.85 0.45 2.58
C ALA A 131 15.74 -0.27 1.23
N ILE A 132 14.63 -0.07 0.49
CA ILE A 132 14.37 -0.81 -0.75
C ILE A 132 14.91 -0.11 -2.02
N ASP A 133 15.08 1.22 -2.00
CA ASP A 133 15.57 1.99 -3.17
C ASP A 133 16.89 1.43 -3.75
N PRO A 134 17.92 1.14 -2.94
CA PRO A 134 19.21 0.66 -3.45
C PRO A 134 19.19 -0.76 -4.02
N ILE A 135 18.16 -1.55 -3.69
CA ILE A 135 18.05 -2.96 -4.10
C ILE A 135 17.02 -3.19 -5.21
N ALA A 136 16.27 -2.15 -5.61
CA ALA A 136 15.17 -2.29 -6.56
C ALA A 136 15.60 -1.98 -8.01
N PRO A 137 15.68 -2.96 -8.93
CA PRO A 137 15.94 -2.68 -10.33
C PRO A 137 14.81 -1.84 -10.95
N ARG A 138 15.16 -1.03 -11.94
CA ARG A 138 14.25 -0.14 -12.65
C ARG A 138 13.64 -0.86 -13.84
N HIS A 139 12.32 -0.84 -13.91
CA HIS A 139 11.52 -1.43 -14.98
C HIS A 139 10.56 -0.40 -15.55
N ILE A 140 10.10 -0.66 -16.77
CA ILE A 140 9.09 0.17 -17.43
C ILE A 140 7.80 -0.62 -17.55
N ARG A 141 6.69 0.08 -17.36
CA ARG A 141 5.35 -0.40 -17.68
C ARG A 141 4.56 0.68 -18.39
N VAL A 142 3.51 0.30 -19.09
CA VAL A 142 2.42 1.16 -19.59
C VAL A 142 1.08 0.51 -19.25
N LEU A 143 -0.01 1.26 -19.20
CA LEU A 143 -1.36 0.72 -19.00
C LEU A 143 -1.78 -0.12 -20.21
N LYS A 144 -2.29 -1.33 -19.96
CA LYS A 144 -2.69 -2.24 -21.03
C LYS A 144 -3.83 -1.68 -21.88
N ASP A 145 -4.87 -1.19 -21.20
CA ASP A 145 -6.11 -0.72 -21.84
C ASP A 145 -6.06 0.77 -22.23
N SER A 146 -4.96 1.45 -21.92
CA SER A 146 -4.82 2.91 -22.08
C SER A 146 -3.38 3.27 -22.45
N CYS A 147 -2.89 2.68 -23.55
CA CYS A 147 -1.61 3.04 -24.15
C CYS A 147 -1.78 3.41 -25.63
N VAL A 148 -0.94 4.34 -26.08
CA VAL A 148 -0.90 4.84 -27.46
C VAL A 148 0.37 4.35 -28.12
N LYS A 149 0.21 3.76 -29.31
CA LYS A 149 1.35 3.36 -30.15
C LYS A 149 1.87 4.60 -30.89
N VAL A 150 3.16 4.89 -30.74
CA VAL A 150 3.83 6.07 -31.30
C VAL A 150 4.90 5.65 -32.29
N ASN A 151 4.94 6.32 -33.44
CA ASN A 151 5.99 6.15 -34.44
C ASN A 151 7.18 7.08 -34.14
N ILE A 152 8.39 6.53 -34.17
CA ILE A 152 9.64 7.23 -33.91
C ILE A 152 10.40 7.44 -35.23
N ILE A 153 10.26 8.63 -35.80
CA ILE A 153 10.97 9.05 -37.00
C ILE A 153 12.45 9.22 -36.67
N GLY A 154 13.32 8.57 -37.43
CA GLY A 154 14.75 8.48 -37.13
C GLY A 154 15.09 7.37 -36.13
N GLY A 155 14.10 6.57 -35.69
CA GLY A 155 14.31 5.32 -34.97
C GLY A 155 14.99 4.25 -35.84
N PRO A 156 15.45 3.14 -35.22
CA PRO A 156 16.25 2.16 -35.93
C PRO A 156 15.40 1.36 -36.94
N ALA A 157 15.91 1.22 -38.18
CA ALA A 157 15.17 0.59 -39.28
C ALA A 157 14.87 -0.91 -39.05
N GLN A 158 15.78 -1.60 -38.36
CA GLN A 158 15.54 -2.88 -37.71
C GLN A 158 15.63 -2.66 -36.20
N PHE A 159 14.95 -3.46 -35.40
CA PHE A 159 15.04 -3.32 -33.94
C PHE A 159 16.50 -3.50 -33.47
N GLU A 160 16.90 -2.73 -32.47
CA GLU A 160 18.20 -2.83 -31.82
C GLU A 160 18.02 -3.29 -30.37
N THR A 161 19.02 -3.97 -29.84
CA THR A 161 19.09 -4.31 -28.40
C THR A 161 20.28 -3.61 -27.78
N LYS A 162 20.10 -3.04 -26.58
CA LYS A 162 21.19 -2.45 -25.80
C LYS A 162 21.13 -2.94 -24.37
N LEU A 163 22.30 -3.10 -23.76
CA LEU A 163 22.42 -3.37 -22.33
C LEU A 163 22.33 -2.04 -21.58
N VAL A 164 21.30 -1.90 -20.76
CA VAL A 164 21.04 -0.70 -19.95
C VAL A 164 21.20 -1.08 -18.47
N PRO A 165 21.80 -0.23 -17.62
CA PRO A 165 21.91 -0.51 -16.20
C PRO A 165 20.54 -0.80 -15.56
N ARG A 166 20.46 -1.84 -14.72
CA ARG A 166 19.25 -2.11 -13.93
C ARG A 166 18.97 -1.01 -12.92
N HIS A 167 20.02 -0.37 -12.41
CA HIS A 167 19.92 0.77 -11.50
C HIS A 167 21.09 1.74 -11.70
N LYS A 168 20.81 2.96 -12.18
CA LYS A 168 21.85 3.94 -12.56
C LYS A 168 22.84 4.28 -11.45
N LYS A 169 22.38 4.32 -10.19
CA LYS A 169 23.22 4.61 -9.02
C LYS A 169 23.85 3.37 -8.37
N VAL A 170 23.53 2.16 -8.84
CA VAL A 170 24.01 0.90 -8.24
C VAL A 170 24.56 0.00 -9.35
N PRO A 171 25.78 0.28 -9.85
CA PRO A 171 26.37 -0.48 -10.95
C PRO A 171 26.49 -1.99 -10.69
N ALA A 172 26.65 -2.38 -9.42
CA ALA A 172 26.74 -3.78 -8.99
C ALA A 172 25.48 -4.62 -9.32
N MET A 173 24.33 -3.98 -9.59
CA MET A 173 23.10 -4.65 -10.00
C MET A 173 23.14 -5.14 -11.46
N GLY A 174 24.18 -4.78 -12.21
CA GLY A 174 24.36 -5.18 -13.60
C GLY A 174 23.38 -4.48 -14.55
N THR A 175 23.17 -5.12 -15.70
CA THR A 175 22.40 -4.58 -16.82
C THR A 175 21.19 -5.45 -17.14
N LYS A 176 20.24 -4.88 -17.87
CA LYS A 176 19.12 -5.56 -18.51
C LYS A 176 19.11 -5.26 -19.99
N THR A 177 18.48 -6.11 -20.77
CA THR A 177 18.34 -5.90 -22.22
C THR A 177 17.12 -5.01 -22.47
N THR A 178 17.33 -3.91 -23.20
CA THR A 178 16.28 -3.01 -23.66
C THR A 178 16.26 -3.01 -25.18
N VAL A 179 15.07 -3.17 -25.76
CA VAL A 179 14.87 -3.11 -27.21
C VAL A 179 14.48 -1.69 -27.62
N TYR A 180 15.07 -1.23 -28.71
CA TYR A 180 14.78 0.03 -29.37
C TYR A 180 14.19 -0.28 -30.75
N ALA A 181 13.05 0.32 -31.07
CA ALA A 181 12.33 0.07 -32.33
C ALA A 181 11.57 1.31 -32.76
N SER A 182 11.26 1.46 -34.05
CA SER A 182 10.52 2.61 -34.57
C SER A 182 9.11 2.77 -34.02
N TYR A 183 8.59 1.77 -33.30
CA TYR A 183 7.32 1.91 -32.58
C TYR A 183 7.50 1.67 -31.09
N ILE A 184 6.88 2.55 -30.30
CA ILE A 184 6.81 2.46 -28.84
C ILE A 184 5.36 2.58 -28.36
N TYR A 185 5.12 2.19 -27.12
CA TYR A 185 3.92 2.50 -26.36
C TYR A 185 4.23 3.56 -25.30
N LEU A 186 3.32 4.54 -25.20
CA LEU A 186 3.24 5.52 -24.12
C LEU A 186 1.91 5.35 -23.38
N ASP A 187 1.83 5.74 -22.11
CA ASP A 187 0.54 5.90 -21.43
C ASP A 187 -0.29 6.99 -22.13
N ASP A 188 -1.60 6.75 -22.28
CA ASP A 188 -2.51 7.69 -22.97
C ASP A 188 -2.52 9.08 -22.34
N ALA A 189 -2.45 9.16 -21.01
CA ALA A 189 -2.38 10.42 -20.28
C ALA A 189 -1.12 11.24 -20.63
N ASP A 190 0.03 10.59 -20.84
CA ASP A 190 1.24 11.27 -21.29
C ASP A 190 1.10 11.68 -22.75
N ALA A 191 0.54 10.82 -23.61
CA ALA A 191 0.34 11.09 -25.03
C ALA A 191 -0.66 12.25 -25.29
N ALA A 192 -1.72 12.35 -24.49
CA ALA A 192 -2.73 13.40 -24.56
C ALA A 192 -2.20 14.77 -24.10
N ASP A 193 -1.16 14.78 -23.26
CA ASP A 193 -0.50 16.00 -22.80
C ASP A 193 0.60 16.48 -23.78
N LEU A 194 0.87 15.79 -24.89
CA LEU A 194 1.89 16.19 -25.87
C LEU A 194 1.35 17.18 -26.91
N PHE A 195 2.13 18.23 -27.20
CA PHE A 195 1.78 19.24 -28.20
C PHE A 195 2.70 19.20 -29.42
N LEU A 196 2.19 19.59 -30.59
CA LEU A 196 2.98 19.67 -31.83
C LEU A 196 4.20 20.58 -31.65
N GLY A 197 5.38 20.08 -32.02
CA GLY A 197 6.65 20.80 -31.89
C GLY A 197 7.24 20.79 -30.47
N GLU A 198 6.56 20.18 -29.49
CA GLU A 198 7.10 20.02 -28.14
C GLU A 198 8.28 19.03 -28.15
N GLU A 199 9.39 19.41 -27.51
CA GLU A 199 10.53 18.53 -27.29
C GLU A 199 10.45 17.88 -25.91
N VAL A 200 10.55 16.55 -25.88
CA VAL A 200 10.48 15.75 -24.65
C VAL A 200 11.66 14.78 -24.58
N THR A 201 12.06 14.39 -23.37
CA THR A 201 13.06 13.33 -23.17
C THR A 201 12.35 11.97 -23.10
N LEU A 202 12.68 11.06 -24.00
CA LEU A 202 12.40 9.63 -23.84
C LEU A 202 13.45 9.04 -22.89
N MET A 203 13.02 8.55 -21.72
CA MET A 203 13.95 8.11 -20.68
C MET A 203 14.92 7.03 -21.19
N ASP A 204 16.22 7.24 -20.99
CA ASP A 204 17.30 6.34 -21.45
C ASP A 204 17.36 6.08 -22.96
N TRP A 205 16.75 6.95 -23.77
CA TRP A 205 16.93 6.97 -25.22
C TRP A 205 17.50 8.30 -25.70
N GLY A 206 16.89 9.42 -25.34
CA GLY A 206 17.27 10.75 -25.81
C GLY A 206 16.06 11.65 -26.03
N ASN A 207 16.27 12.84 -26.57
CA ASN A 207 15.16 13.75 -26.87
C ASN A 207 14.42 13.34 -28.14
N ALA A 208 13.15 13.72 -28.21
CA ALA A 208 12.32 13.59 -29.39
C ALA A 208 11.36 14.77 -29.48
N VAL A 209 11.12 15.25 -30.69
CA VAL A 209 10.21 16.37 -30.99
C VAL A 209 8.92 15.80 -31.56
N VAL A 210 7.78 16.19 -30.98
CA VAL A 210 6.45 15.77 -31.44
C VAL A 210 6.19 16.32 -32.83
N ALA A 211 6.00 15.43 -33.81
CA ALA A 211 5.83 15.77 -35.22
C ALA A 211 4.35 15.77 -35.66
N SER A 212 3.49 15.05 -34.95
CA SER A 212 2.03 15.02 -35.16
C SER A 212 1.33 14.71 -33.84
N ALA A 213 0.04 15.06 -33.71
CA ALA A 213 -0.76 14.75 -32.53
C ALA A 213 -1.56 13.44 -32.69
N SER A 214 -2.16 12.98 -31.58
CA SER A 214 -3.11 11.85 -31.56
C SER A 214 -4.24 12.02 -32.61
N PRO A 215 -4.70 10.96 -33.30
CA PRO A 215 -4.49 9.52 -33.01
C PRO A 215 -3.24 8.89 -33.64
N ASN A 216 -2.59 9.56 -34.60
CA ASN A 216 -1.39 9.06 -35.27
C ASN A 216 -0.17 9.84 -34.76
N LEU A 217 0.15 9.66 -33.47
CA LEU A 217 1.24 10.36 -32.81
C LEU A 217 2.59 9.90 -33.37
N GLU A 218 3.35 10.85 -33.89
CA GLU A 218 4.71 10.65 -34.39
C GLU A 218 5.67 11.59 -33.67
N MET A 219 6.89 11.11 -33.42
CA MET A 219 7.95 11.88 -32.81
C MET A 219 9.24 11.71 -33.60
N ARG A 220 9.97 12.80 -33.84
CA ARG A 220 11.27 12.76 -34.51
C ARG A 220 12.39 12.77 -33.48
N LEU A 221 13.29 11.78 -33.52
CA LEU A 221 14.44 11.73 -32.62
C LEU A 221 15.34 12.94 -32.81
N ASN A 222 15.77 13.53 -31.69
CA ASN A 222 16.75 14.59 -31.60
C ASN A 222 17.82 14.18 -30.59
N LEU A 223 18.75 13.30 -30.98
CA LEU A 223 19.75 12.75 -30.04
C LEU A 223 20.81 13.77 -29.60
N GLU A 224 20.94 14.88 -30.32
CA GLU A 224 21.82 16.01 -29.97
C GLU A 224 21.16 16.98 -28.98
N GLY A 225 19.86 16.81 -28.70
CA GLY A 225 19.10 17.67 -27.81
C GLY A 225 19.56 17.60 -26.35
N ASP A 226 19.46 18.72 -25.63
CA ASP A 226 19.75 18.79 -24.20
C ASP A 226 18.55 18.29 -23.38
N PHE A 227 18.68 17.13 -22.75
CA PHE A 227 17.66 16.55 -21.88
C PHE A 227 17.33 17.42 -20.66
N LYS A 228 18.20 18.37 -20.28
CA LYS A 228 17.95 19.33 -19.19
C LYS A 228 17.01 20.46 -19.61
N ALA A 229 16.93 20.77 -20.91
CA ALA A 229 16.06 21.81 -21.44
C ALA A 229 14.60 21.35 -21.59
N THR A 230 14.38 20.03 -21.70
CA THR A 230 13.02 19.48 -21.82
C THR A 230 12.27 19.51 -20.48
N LYS A 231 10.99 19.86 -20.53
CA LYS A 231 10.11 19.89 -19.34
C LYS A 231 9.60 18.50 -18.97
N LYS A 232 9.40 17.62 -19.95
CA LYS A 232 8.78 16.31 -19.78
C LYS A 232 9.79 15.19 -20.02
N LYS A 233 9.81 14.23 -19.10
CA LYS A 233 10.57 12.97 -19.22
C LYS A 233 9.60 11.82 -19.21
N ILE A 234 9.54 11.08 -20.31
CA ILE A 234 8.47 10.13 -20.58
C ILE A 234 9.05 8.71 -20.60
N HIS A 235 8.33 7.81 -19.92
CA HIS A 235 8.65 6.38 -19.94
C HIS A 235 8.05 5.78 -21.20
N TRP A 236 8.70 4.78 -21.77
CA TRP A 236 8.26 4.18 -23.02
C TRP A 236 8.57 2.69 -23.03
N LEU A 237 7.73 1.93 -23.70
CA LEU A 237 7.92 0.50 -23.90
C LEU A 237 8.00 0.20 -25.40
N ALA A 238 8.96 -0.61 -25.84
CA ALA A 238 9.07 -0.97 -27.25
C ALA A 238 7.82 -1.73 -27.73
N ALA A 239 7.23 -1.29 -28.84
CA ALA A 239 6.09 -1.95 -29.48
C ALA A 239 6.58 -2.89 -30.59
N HIS A 240 7.41 -3.87 -30.23
CA HIS A 240 8.04 -4.80 -31.16
C HIS A 240 8.08 -6.25 -30.62
N PRO A 241 7.86 -7.29 -31.45
CA PRO A 241 7.85 -8.69 -31.00
C PRO A 241 9.14 -9.16 -30.31
N ALA A 242 10.29 -8.61 -30.68
CA ALA A 242 11.59 -8.90 -30.04
C ALA A 242 11.65 -8.47 -28.56
N SER A 243 10.76 -7.58 -28.12
CA SER A 243 10.54 -7.22 -26.72
C SER A 243 9.09 -7.48 -26.35
N ALA A 244 8.65 -8.73 -26.52
CA ALA A 244 7.29 -9.13 -26.20
C ALA A 244 6.92 -8.66 -24.78
N ALA A 245 6.10 -7.61 -24.73
CA ALA A 245 5.64 -7.01 -23.49
C ALA A 245 4.92 -8.07 -22.67
N VAL A 246 5.13 -8.03 -21.35
CA VAL A 246 4.56 -9.00 -20.43
C VAL A 246 3.31 -8.40 -19.82
N GLU A 247 2.19 -9.09 -19.95
CA GLU A 247 0.98 -8.71 -19.24
C GLU A 247 1.16 -8.90 -17.74
N CYS A 248 0.92 -7.84 -16.98
CA CYS A 248 1.07 -7.85 -15.54
C CYS A 248 -0.16 -7.23 -14.88
N GLU A 249 -0.43 -7.63 -13.64
CA GLU A 249 -1.41 -7.00 -12.77
C GLU A 249 -0.69 -6.21 -11.68
N VAL A 250 -1.04 -4.93 -11.50
CA VAL A 250 -0.59 -4.13 -10.37
C VAL A 250 -1.73 -3.98 -9.39
N ARG A 251 -1.51 -4.44 -8.16
CA ARG A 251 -2.44 -4.31 -7.03
C ARG A 251 -2.05 -3.13 -6.16
N GLU A 252 -3.02 -2.28 -5.89
CA GLU A 252 -2.93 -1.20 -4.91
C GLU A 252 -3.98 -1.40 -3.83
N TYR A 253 -3.66 -0.94 -2.61
CA TYR A 253 -4.50 -1.16 -1.45
C TYR A 253 -4.75 0.13 -0.68
N ASP A 254 -6.01 0.35 -0.31
CA ASP A 254 -6.44 1.36 0.66
C ASP A 254 -6.54 0.72 2.06
N TYR A 255 -6.88 1.52 3.07
CA TYR A 255 -7.22 1.04 4.40
C TYR A 255 -8.51 0.21 4.37
N LEU A 256 -8.64 -0.71 5.34
CA LEU A 256 -9.84 -1.53 5.51
C LEU A 256 -10.99 -0.80 6.19
N ILE A 257 -10.68 0.30 6.88
CA ILE A 257 -11.66 1.13 7.56
C ILE A 257 -11.49 2.61 7.19
N THR A 258 -12.59 3.35 7.25
CA THR A 258 -12.67 4.77 6.93
C THR A 258 -12.48 5.69 8.15
N LYS A 259 -12.51 5.13 9.37
CA LYS A 259 -12.34 5.88 10.62
C LYS A 259 -10.91 5.78 11.13
N GLU A 260 -10.29 6.92 11.48
CA GLU A 260 -8.90 7.00 11.96
C GLU A 260 -8.65 6.10 13.18
N LYS A 261 -9.58 6.09 14.12
CA LYS A 261 -9.48 5.29 15.35
C LYS A 261 -10.88 4.82 15.72
N LEU A 262 -11.03 3.52 15.97
CA LEU A 262 -12.26 2.99 16.54
C LEU A 262 -12.27 3.19 18.05
N GLU A 263 -13.39 3.69 18.56
CA GLU A 263 -13.68 3.84 19.98
C GLU A 263 -14.43 2.62 20.52
N GLU A 264 -14.53 2.54 21.84
CA GLU A 264 -15.33 1.52 22.51
C GLU A 264 -16.82 1.69 22.15
N GLY A 265 -17.47 0.61 21.74
CA GLY A 265 -18.86 0.63 21.24
C GLY A 265 -19.01 0.82 19.73
N ASP A 266 -17.95 1.17 18.99
CA ASP A 266 -18.02 1.23 17.53
C ASP A 266 -18.23 -0.17 16.92
N ASP A 267 -19.26 -0.27 16.07
CA ASP A 267 -19.43 -1.42 15.18
C ASP A 267 -18.60 -1.22 13.92
N VAL A 268 -17.60 -2.10 13.73
CA VAL A 268 -16.66 -2.10 12.61
C VAL A 268 -17.38 -2.09 11.26
N VAL A 269 -18.54 -2.75 11.17
CA VAL A 269 -19.30 -2.90 9.93
C VAL A 269 -19.67 -1.54 9.32
N ASN A 270 -19.91 -0.54 10.17
CA ASN A 270 -20.30 0.80 9.73
C ASN A 270 -19.15 1.62 9.16
N PHE A 271 -17.91 1.16 9.32
CA PHE A 271 -16.70 1.88 8.94
C PHE A 271 -15.87 1.15 7.90
N ILE A 272 -16.37 0.08 7.30
CA ILE A 272 -15.62 -0.68 6.28
C ILE A 272 -15.43 0.20 5.05
N THR A 273 -14.22 0.20 4.51
CA THR A 273 -13.90 0.82 3.24
C THR A 273 -14.55 0.02 2.11
N PRO A 274 -15.49 0.60 1.32
CA PRO A 274 -16.24 -0.15 0.30
C PRO A 274 -15.36 -0.79 -0.78
N VAL A 275 -14.30 -0.08 -1.20
CA VAL A 275 -13.31 -0.57 -2.16
C VAL A 275 -11.93 -0.31 -1.58
N SER A 276 -11.23 -1.37 -1.21
CA SER A 276 -9.89 -1.29 -0.59
C SER A 276 -8.80 -1.99 -1.39
N GLU A 277 -9.13 -2.58 -2.54
CA GLU A 277 -8.20 -3.22 -3.47
C GLU A 277 -8.49 -2.72 -4.89
N PHE A 278 -7.45 -2.29 -5.58
CA PHE A 278 -7.50 -1.81 -6.95
C PHE A 278 -6.55 -2.65 -7.79
N ARG A 279 -7.00 -3.10 -8.95
CA ARG A 279 -6.23 -3.93 -9.87
C ARG A 279 -6.14 -3.23 -11.21
N ASN A 280 -4.91 -3.01 -11.67
CA ASN A 280 -4.63 -2.37 -12.93
C ASN A 280 -3.86 -3.33 -13.84
N ALA A 281 -4.36 -3.56 -15.05
CA ALA A 281 -3.65 -4.31 -16.07
C ALA A 281 -2.59 -3.42 -16.73
N VAL A 282 -1.35 -3.91 -16.78
CA VAL A 282 -0.22 -3.19 -17.37
C VAL A 282 0.56 -4.10 -18.32
N LEU A 283 1.24 -3.48 -19.29
CA LEU A 283 2.26 -4.12 -20.11
C LEU A 283 3.63 -3.69 -19.58
N ALA A 284 4.48 -4.64 -19.21
CA ALA A 284 5.81 -4.38 -18.68
C ALA A 284 6.91 -4.89 -19.62
N ASP A 285 8.14 -4.38 -19.41
CA ASP A 285 9.30 -4.86 -20.15
C ASP A 285 9.60 -6.35 -19.93
N ALA A 286 10.12 -7.03 -20.94
CA ALA A 286 10.30 -8.49 -20.95
C ALA A 286 11.14 -9.03 -19.77
N ASN A 287 12.01 -8.19 -19.19
CA ASN A 287 12.89 -8.59 -18.09
C ASN A 287 12.12 -8.91 -16.81
N VAL A 288 10.83 -8.54 -16.70
CA VAL A 288 10.02 -8.91 -15.53
C VAL A 288 9.78 -10.42 -15.41
N LYS A 289 9.98 -11.20 -16.49
CA LYS A 289 9.87 -12.68 -16.47
C LYS A 289 10.93 -13.34 -15.58
N GLU A 290 12.06 -12.66 -15.36
CA GLU A 290 13.17 -13.18 -14.56
C GLU A 290 12.94 -12.99 -13.05
N LEU A 291 11.93 -12.20 -12.68
CA LEU A 291 11.67 -11.83 -11.29
C LEU A 291 11.03 -12.98 -10.51
N LYS A 292 11.44 -13.08 -9.25
CA LYS A 292 10.97 -14.10 -8.30
C LYS A 292 10.00 -13.48 -7.31
N LYS A 293 9.18 -14.33 -6.69
CA LYS A 293 8.29 -13.92 -5.60
C LYS A 293 9.10 -13.23 -4.50
N GLY A 294 8.66 -12.04 -4.09
CA GLY A 294 9.31 -11.24 -3.07
C GLY A 294 10.37 -10.27 -3.59
N ASP A 295 10.76 -10.34 -4.87
CA ASP A 295 11.64 -9.33 -5.46
C ASP A 295 10.94 -7.97 -5.44
N ILE A 296 11.71 -6.94 -5.08
CA ILE A 296 11.23 -5.56 -5.07
C ILE A 296 11.82 -4.86 -6.28
N ILE A 297 10.99 -4.21 -7.07
CA ILE A 297 11.37 -3.42 -8.24
C ILE A 297 10.84 -2.01 -8.14
N GLN A 298 11.34 -1.11 -8.99
CA GLN A 298 10.70 0.18 -9.23
C GLN A 298 10.22 0.25 -10.68
N PHE A 299 8.92 0.46 -10.88
CA PHE A 299 8.44 0.94 -12.16
C PHE A 299 8.73 2.44 -12.23
N GLU A 300 9.54 2.87 -13.20
CA GLU A 300 9.93 4.28 -13.30
C GLU A 300 8.69 5.18 -13.39
N ARG A 301 8.69 6.30 -12.67
CA ARG A 301 7.54 7.21 -12.46
C ARG A 301 6.34 6.64 -11.69
N PHE A 302 6.30 5.35 -11.40
CA PHE A 302 5.18 4.70 -10.68
C PHE A 302 5.55 4.16 -9.30
N GLY A 303 6.83 4.21 -8.93
CA GLY A 303 7.31 3.84 -7.61
C GLY A 303 7.57 2.34 -7.45
N PHE A 304 7.70 1.92 -6.20
CA PHE A 304 8.15 0.58 -5.82
C PHE A 304 7.01 -0.44 -5.78
N HIS A 305 7.35 -1.66 -6.18
CA HIS A 305 6.44 -2.79 -6.27
C HIS A 305 7.14 -4.05 -5.81
N ILE A 306 6.42 -4.95 -5.14
CA ILE A 306 6.89 -6.30 -4.79
C ILE A 306 6.18 -7.33 -5.66
N VAL A 307 6.89 -8.36 -6.09
CA VAL A 307 6.32 -9.49 -6.85
C VAL A 307 5.55 -10.39 -5.89
N ASP A 308 4.22 -10.41 -6.01
CA ASP A 308 3.33 -11.31 -5.26
C ASP A 308 3.23 -12.68 -5.93
N VAL A 309 3.12 -12.67 -7.26
CA VAL A 309 3.09 -13.88 -8.10
C VAL A 309 4.01 -13.69 -9.31
N PRO A 310 5.07 -14.51 -9.45
CA PRO A 310 6.02 -14.40 -10.54
C PRO A 310 5.46 -14.99 -11.85
N PHE A 311 6.16 -14.71 -12.95
CA PHE A 311 5.85 -15.31 -14.24
C PHE A 311 6.07 -16.83 -14.21
N SER A 312 5.18 -17.60 -14.83
CA SER A 312 5.38 -19.01 -15.13
C SER A 312 4.59 -19.42 -16.38
N ASP A 313 4.88 -20.56 -16.99
CA ASP A 313 4.13 -21.02 -18.16
C ASP A 313 2.64 -21.29 -17.83
N ALA A 314 2.34 -21.72 -16.60
CA ALA A 314 0.97 -21.90 -16.10
C ALA A 314 0.29 -20.58 -15.71
N GLN A 315 1.07 -19.55 -15.42
CA GLN A 315 0.61 -18.21 -15.08
C GLN A 315 1.44 -17.18 -15.86
N PRO A 316 1.10 -16.93 -17.14
CA PRO A 316 1.89 -16.08 -18.04
C PRO A 316 1.69 -14.57 -17.75
N SER A 317 1.49 -14.23 -16.47
CA SER A 317 1.31 -12.87 -15.99
C SER A 317 1.98 -12.69 -14.63
N VAL A 318 2.65 -11.56 -14.44
CA VAL A 318 3.26 -11.21 -13.15
C VAL A 318 2.27 -10.36 -12.35
N VAL A 319 2.07 -10.71 -11.08
CA VAL A 319 1.28 -9.90 -10.15
C VAL A 319 2.20 -9.14 -9.23
N PHE A 320 2.07 -7.82 -9.25
CA PHE A 320 2.79 -6.89 -8.40
C PHE A 320 1.87 -6.29 -7.34
N ILE A 321 2.42 -5.97 -6.17
CA ILE A 321 1.76 -5.13 -5.16
C ILE A 321 2.54 -3.82 -5.05
N ARG A 322 1.85 -2.68 -5.14
CA ARG A 322 2.44 -1.37 -4.91
C ARG A 322 2.87 -1.23 -3.45
N VAL A 323 4.16 -0.95 -3.24
CA VAL A 323 4.73 -0.65 -1.92
C VAL A 323 4.53 0.83 -1.63
N PRO A 324 3.88 1.24 -0.52
CA PRO A 324 3.70 2.66 -0.21
C PRO A 324 5.05 3.38 -0.10
N ASP A 325 5.11 4.63 -0.55
CA ASP A 325 6.36 5.41 -0.62
C ASP A 325 6.61 6.30 0.60
N GLY A 326 5.62 6.40 1.50
CA GLY A 326 5.70 7.18 2.73
C GLY A 326 5.43 8.68 2.57
N HIS A 327 4.99 9.13 1.39
CA HIS A 327 4.49 10.50 1.24
C HIS A 327 3.08 10.63 1.80
N ALA A 328 2.85 11.61 2.68
CA ALA A 328 1.56 11.81 3.35
C ALA A 328 0.36 11.86 2.38
N ALA A 329 0.52 12.48 1.21
CA ALA A 329 -0.51 12.55 0.17
C ALA A 329 -0.86 11.17 -0.45
N SER A 330 0.11 10.25 -0.53
CA SER A 330 -0.11 8.89 -1.05
C SER A 330 -0.74 7.93 -0.04
N THR A 331 -0.71 8.31 1.24
CA THR A 331 -1.26 7.53 2.36
C THR A 331 -2.66 7.99 2.79
N VAL A 332 -3.26 8.94 2.08
CA VAL A 332 -4.65 9.36 2.28
C VAL A 332 -5.58 8.29 1.70
N SER A 333 -6.68 8.01 2.39
CA SER A 333 -7.67 7.04 1.91
C SER A 333 -8.38 7.56 0.66
N LYS A 334 -8.39 6.77 -0.42
CA LYS A 334 -9.13 7.07 -1.64
C LYS A 334 -10.64 7.15 -1.36
N ALA A 335 -11.14 6.28 -0.49
CA ALA A 335 -12.55 6.32 -0.06
C ALA A 335 -12.91 7.60 0.73
N ALA A 336 -11.97 8.17 1.49
CA ALA A 336 -12.20 9.44 2.19
C ALA A 336 -12.30 10.63 1.20
N GLU A 337 -11.46 10.65 0.16
CA GLU A 337 -11.52 11.68 -0.88
C GLU A 337 -12.84 11.66 -1.65
N ASP A 338 -13.35 10.47 -2.01
CA ASP A 338 -14.61 10.33 -2.72
C ASP A 338 -15.82 10.75 -1.85
N ALA A 339 -15.74 10.49 -0.54
CA ALA A 339 -16.74 10.96 0.42
C ALA A 339 -16.74 12.50 0.57
N GLU A 340 -15.58 13.16 0.50
CA GLU A 340 -15.50 14.63 0.51
C GLU A 340 -15.96 15.25 -0.81
N LYS A 341 -15.58 14.68 -1.96
CA LYS A 341 -16.04 15.12 -3.28
C LYS A 341 -17.56 15.01 -3.42
N SER A 342 -18.16 13.91 -2.92
CA SER A 342 -19.61 13.72 -2.92
C SER A 342 -20.35 14.66 -1.97
N LYS A 343 -19.78 15.00 -0.80
CA LYS A 343 -20.32 16.05 0.10
C LYS A 343 -20.21 17.45 -0.50
N GLY A 344 -19.12 17.77 -1.19
CA GLY A 344 -18.94 19.04 -1.92
C GLY A 344 -19.88 19.19 -3.11
N GLY A 345 -20.15 18.08 -3.82
CA GLY A 345 -21.17 18.00 -4.87
C GLY A 345 -22.59 18.23 -4.34
N LYS A 346 -22.95 17.58 -3.21
CA LYS A 346 -24.23 17.80 -2.54
C LYS A 346 -24.42 19.22 -2.03
N ARG A 347 -23.39 19.85 -1.42
CA ARG A 347 -23.44 21.27 -1.04
C ARG A 347 -23.66 22.21 -2.23
N LYS A 348 -23.01 21.96 -3.38
CA LYS A 348 -23.24 22.73 -4.61
C LYS A 348 -24.63 22.51 -5.22
N GLN A 349 -25.22 21.33 -5.03
CA GLN A 349 -26.57 21.00 -5.49
C GLN A 349 -27.64 21.60 -4.56
N GLU A 350 -27.43 21.55 -3.24
CA GLU A 350 -28.26 22.23 -2.23
C GLU A 350 -28.19 23.76 -2.38
N ASP A 351 -27.03 24.34 -2.71
CA ASP A 351 -26.90 25.78 -3.00
C ASP A 351 -27.59 26.20 -4.31
N LYS A 352 -27.69 25.29 -5.29
CA LYS A 352 -28.48 25.49 -6.51
C LYS A 352 -29.99 25.33 -6.26
N GLU A 353 -30.41 24.36 -5.44
CA GLU A 353 -31.80 24.20 -5.03
C GLU A 353 -32.27 25.34 -4.11
N ASN A 354 -31.44 25.82 -3.18
CA ASN A 354 -31.77 26.97 -2.31
C ASN A 354 -31.84 28.30 -3.07
N LYS A 355 -31.15 28.43 -4.20
CA LYS A 355 -31.34 29.58 -5.11
C LYS A 355 -32.64 29.47 -5.94
N GLY A 356 -33.16 28.26 -6.16
CA GLY A 356 -34.43 28.02 -6.86
C GLY A 356 -35.68 28.06 -5.96
N ARG A 357 -35.54 27.93 -4.64
CA ARG A 357 -36.67 27.81 -3.68
C ARG A 357 -37.05 29.09 -2.92
N LYS A 358 -36.61 30.27 -3.36
CA LYS A 358 -36.98 31.56 -2.74
C LYS A 358 -38.34 32.13 -3.14
N THR A 359 -39.21 31.33 -3.75
CA THR A 359 -40.63 31.64 -3.91
C THR A 359 -41.46 30.48 -3.39
N GLU A 360 -42.16 30.75 -2.28
CA GLU A 360 -43.36 30.09 -1.71
C GLU A 360 -43.20 29.60 -0.26
N LYS A 361 -43.89 30.33 0.64
CA LYS A 361 -44.33 29.95 2.00
C LYS A 361 -45.40 28.83 1.85
N SER A 362 -45.72 27.93 2.77
CA SER A 362 -45.79 27.92 4.25
C SER A 362 -46.26 26.53 4.74
N ALA A 363 -46.07 26.25 6.04
CA ALA A 363 -46.83 25.35 6.94
C ALA A 363 -46.33 23.89 7.20
N PRO A 364 -46.61 23.31 8.40
CA PRO A 364 -45.64 22.48 9.13
C PRO A 364 -45.96 20.97 9.26
N LYS A 365 -44.86 20.22 9.48
CA LYS A 365 -44.65 18.93 10.19
C LYS A 365 -45.71 17.82 10.11
N ASP A 366 -45.25 16.64 9.73
CA ASP A 366 -45.52 15.44 10.54
C ASP A 366 -44.39 14.40 10.49
N ASN A 367 -44.13 13.81 11.65
CA ASN A 367 -43.09 12.82 11.90
C ASN A 367 -43.73 11.42 11.84
N ASN A 368 -42.95 10.44 11.36
CA ASN A 368 -42.96 9.00 11.71
C ASN A 368 -43.10 8.06 10.49
N LYS A 369 -42.05 7.26 10.24
CA LYS A 369 -42.15 5.79 10.14
C LYS A 369 -40.78 5.13 9.94
N GLU A 370 -40.43 4.33 10.95
CA GLU A 370 -39.99 2.93 10.85
C GLU A 370 -38.92 2.54 9.81
N ARG A 371 -37.73 2.20 10.32
CA ARG A 371 -36.97 1.04 9.83
C ARG A 371 -36.44 0.22 11.00
N ALA A 372 -37.23 -0.77 11.39
CA ALA A 372 -36.76 -1.94 12.12
C ALA A 372 -36.12 -2.93 11.14
N GLY A 373 -35.07 -3.62 11.60
CA GLY A 373 -34.68 -4.91 11.03
C GLY A 373 -33.19 -5.09 10.71
N LYS A 374 -32.39 -5.34 11.74
CA LYS A 374 -31.47 -6.51 11.87
C LYS A 374 -30.51 -6.26 13.03
N LYS A 375 -30.99 -6.56 14.24
CA LYS A 375 -30.14 -6.82 15.41
C LYS A 375 -29.88 -8.33 15.39
N LYS A 376 -28.62 -8.76 15.31
CA LYS A 376 -28.23 -10.17 15.53
C LYS A 376 -27.17 -10.24 16.60
N ASP A 377 -27.34 -11.26 17.43
CA ASP A 377 -26.72 -11.49 18.73
C ASP A 377 -25.20 -11.47 18.73
N TRP A 378 -24.64 -10.68 19.65
CA TRP A 378 -23.21 -10.68 19.98
C TRP A 378 -22.86 -11.55 21.19
N ASP A 379 -23.83 -12.27 21.75
CA ASP A 379 -23.63 -13.07 22.98
C ASP A 379 -22.94 -14.42 22.75
N LYS A 380 -22.69 -14.84 21.51
CA LYS A 380 -22.10 -16.16 21.25
C LYS A 380 -20.58 -16.25 21.44
N TYR A 381 -19.91 -15.14 21.75
CA TYR A 381 -18.45 -15.09 21.91
C TYR A 381 -17.99 -14.46 23.25
N ALA A 382 -18.92 -14.22 24.17
CA ALA A 382 -18.63 -13.82 25.54
C ALA A 382 -18.26 -15.06 26.37
N GLY A 383 -17.04 -15.56 26.22
CA GLY A 383 -16.56 -16.63 27.08
C GLY A 383 -15.46 -17.46 26.45
N LYS A 384 -14.22 -16.99 26.58
CA LYS A 384 -12.99 -17.75 26.85
C LYS A 384 -11.82 -16.76 26.71
N ALA A 385 -11.49 -16.17 27.85
CA ALA A 385 -10.23 -15.48 28.08
C ALA A 385 -9.09 -16.50 28.17
#